data_AF-A0A226N0D8-F1
#
_entry.id   AF-A0A226N0D8-F1
#
_cell.length_a   1.000
_cell.length_b   1.000
_cell.length_c   1.000
_cell.angle_alpha   90.00
_cell.angle_beta   90.00
_cell.angle_gamma   90.00
#
_symmetry.space_group_name_H-M   'P 1'
#
loop_
_entity.id
_entity.type
_entity.pdbx_description
1 polymer ?
#
loop_
_entity_poly.entity_id
_entity_poly.type
_entity_poly.pdbx_seq_one_letter_code
_entity_poly.pdbx_strand_id
1 'polypeptide(L)'
;MDNPECKFLQYGLLDTEFSSKWNTDILKYVVSKDIGHRIAWEFVTENWSFLSERYGTELLHVVLKTMGRFIITDVQIQELQVFCNNTLEEDGRERATLLLEFSKTENMEMKEYLTRVADWLRKNIDA
;
A
#
# COMPACT_ATOMS: atom_id res chain seq x y z
N MET A 1 -18.66 5.51 8.81
CA MET A 1 -18.03 4.39 9.56
C MET A 1 -18.75 3.05 9.35
N ASP A 2 -19.32 2.77 8.17
CA ASP A 2 -19.87 1.43 7.84
C ASP A 2 -19.14 0.82 6.63
N ASN A 3 -17.81 0.84 6.67
CA ASN A 3 -16.99 0.11 5.73
C ASN A 3 -16.41 -1.14 6.45
N PRO A 4 -16.68 -2.36 5.95
CA PRO A 4 -16.25 -3.59 6.62
C PRO A 4 -14.73 -3.77 6.63
N GLU A 5 -14.01 -3.26 5.63
CA GLU A 5 -12.55 -3.29 5.60
C GLU A 5 -11.94 -2.41 6.71
N CYS A 6 -12.51 -1.23 6.97
CA CYS A 6 -12.09 -0.33 8.05
C CYS A 6 -12.32 -0.98 9.44
N LYS A 7 -13.48 -1.62 9.65
CA LYS A 7 -13.75 -2.38 10.90
C LYS A 7 -12.76 -3.54 11.06
N PHE A 8 -12.41 -4.23 9.97
CA PHE A 8 -11.44 -5.31 10.00
C PHE A 8 -10.02 -4.82 10.37
N LEU A 9 -9.61 -3.64 9.89
CA LEU A 9 -8.35 -3.00 10.30
C LEU A 9 -8.38 -2.60 11.79
N GLN A 10 -9.49 -2.06 12.29
CA GLN A 10 -9.64 -1.73 13.72
C GLN A 10 -9.43 -2.96 14.60
N TYR A 11 -10.14 -4.05 14.33
CA TYR A 11 -10.01 -5.27 15.12
C TYR A 11 -8.61 -5.89 15.02
N GLY A 12 -8.02 -5.87 13.82
CA GLY A 12 -6.71 -6.45 13.57
C GLY A 12 -5.53 -5.68 14.15
N LEU A 13 -5.58 -4.35 14.11
CA LEU A 13 -4.42 -3.50 14.35
C LEU A 13 -4.53 -2.66 15.62
N LEU A 14 -5.73 -2.41 16.14
CA LEU A 14 -5.95 -1.59 17.34
C LEU A 14 -6.44 -2.42 18.52
N ASP A 15 -7.50 -3.22 18.34
CA ASP A 15 -8.22 -3.86 19.46
C ASP A 15 -7.57 -5.16 19.95
N THR A 16 -6.48 -5.61 19.31
CA THR A 16 -5.64 -6.73 19.76
C THR A 16 -6.30 -8.10 19.79
N GLU A 17 -7.51 -8.23 19.22
CA GLU A 17 -8.22 -9.51 19.14
C GLU A 17 -7.42 -10.56 18.36
N PHE A 18 -6.52 -10.11 17.48
CA PHE A 18 -5.60 -10.94 16.73
C PHE A 18 -4.18 -10.89 17.29
N SER A 19 -3.52 -12.05 17.30
CA SER A 19 -2.08 -12.15 17.55
C SER A 19 -1.31 -11.25 16.58
N SER A 20 -0.23 -10.61 17.08
CA SER A 20 0.66 -9.76 16.28
C SER A 20 1.17 -10.41 14.99
N LYS A 21 1.20 -11.74 14.95
CA LYS A 21 1.57 -12.54 13.78
C LYS A 21 0.67 -12.31 12.54
N TRP A 22 -0.60 -11.95 12.73
CA TRP A 22 -1.58 -11.85 11.64
C TRP A 22 -1.75 -10.43 11.09
N ASN A 23 -1.20 -9.43 11.76
CA ASN A 23 -1.45 -8.02 11.49
C ASN A 23 -1.01 -7.62 10.08
N THR A 24 0.12 -8.17 9.64
CA THR A 24 0.66 -8.00 8.30
C THR A 24 -0.25 -8.61 7.23
N ASP A 25 -0.91 -9.73 7.54
CA ASP A 25 -1.79 -10.42 6.61
C ASP A 25 -3.16 -9.75 6.52
N ILE A 26 -3.66 -9.19 7.64
CA ILE A 26 -4.87 -8.36 7.67
C ILE A 26 -4.69 -7.13 6.77
N LEU A 27 -3.57 -6.43 6.89
CA LEU A 27 -3.26 -5.27 6.06
C LEU A 27 -3.16 -5.65 4.57
N LYS A 28 -2.42 -6.72 4.25
CA LYS A 28 -2.32 -7.22 2.87
C LYS A 28 -3.68 -7.61 2.29
N TYR A 29 -4.55 -8.23 3.10
CA TYR A 29 -5.89 -8.62 2.69
C TYR A 29 -6.72 -7.41 2.30
N VAL A 30 -6.76 -6.39 3.16
CA VAL A 30 -7.55 -5.18 2.88
C VAL A 30 -7.02 -4.50 1.63
N VAL A 31 -5.71 -4.33 1.50
CA VAL A 31 -5.14 -3.66 0.34
C VAL A 31 -5.34 -4.44 -0.97
N SER A 32 -5.53 -5.75 -0.93
CA SER A 32 -5.83 -6.54 -2.14
C SER A 32 -7.18 -6.21 -2.80
N LYS A 33 -8.05 -5.44 -2.13
CA LYS A 33 -9.36 -5.03 -2.64
C LYS A 33 -9.25 -3.77 -3.50
N ASP A 34 -10.16 -3.62 -4.46
CA ASP A 34 -10.19 -2.51 -5.43
C ASP A 34 -10.08 -1.12 -4.78
N ILE A 35 -10.82 -0.88 -3.69
CA ILE A 35 -10.77 0.37 -2.90
C ILE A 35 -9.96 0.25 -1.60
N GLY A 36 -9.46 -0.95 -1.31
CA GLY A 36 -8.87 -1.27 -0.01
C GLY A 36 -7.49 -0.67 0.21
N HIS A 37 -6.74 -0.39 -0.86
CA HIS A 37 -5.47 0.35 -0.76
C HIS A 37 -5.67 1.74 -0.14
N ARG A 38 -6.70 2.47 -0.59
CA ARG A 38 -7.00 3.81 -0.07
C ARG A 38 -7.50 3.75 1.37
N ILE A 39 -8.38 2.80 1.69
CA ILE A 39 -8.87 2.58 3.06
C ILE A 39 -7.72 2.25 4.01
N ALA A 40 -6.82 1.33 3.61
CA ALA A 40 -5.67 0.96 4.41
C ALA A 40 -4.71 2.13 4.63
N TRP A 41 -4.51 2.97 3.60
CA TRP A 41 -3.67 4.15 3.71
C TRP A 41 -4.23 5.20 4.67
N GLU A 42 -5.49 5.58 4.49
CA GLU A 42 -6.19 6.52 5.37
C GLU A 42 -6.14 6.01 6.82
N PHE A 43 -6.46 4.72 7.02
CA PHE A 43 -6.38 4.10 8.34
C PHE A 43 -4.98 4.15 8.97
N VAL A 44 -3.93 3.77 8.22
CA VAL A 44 -2.56 3.72 8.75
C VAL A 44 -2.06 5.12 9.09
N THR A 45 -2.33 6.10 8.23
CA THR A 45 -1.86 7.48 8.44
C THR A 45 -2.58 8.15 9.60
N GLU A 46 -3.89 7.96 9.75
CA GLU A 46 -4.68 8.49 10.87
C GLU A 46 -4.29 7.87 12.22
N ASN A 47 -3.88 6.61 12.24
CA ASN A 47 -3.56 5.88 13.47
C ASN A 47 -2.06 5.68 13.68
N TRP A 48 -1.21 6.40 12.93
CA TRP A 48 0.21 6.12 12.85
C TRP A 48 0.94 6.19 14.20
N SER A 49 0.59 7.13 15.07
CA SER A 49 1.22 7.27 16.39
C SER A 49 1.17 5.97 17.19
N PHE A 50 -0.03 5.40 17.33
CA PHE A 50 -0.25 4.13 18.02
C PHE A 50 0.40 2.95 17.27
N LEU A 51 0.24 2.90 15.94
CA LEU A 51 0.77 1.82 15.13
C LEU A 51 2.31 1.78 15.16
N SER A 52 2.96 2.94 15.16
CA SER A 52 4.42 3.06 15.20
C SER A 52 5.01 2.65 16.55
N GLU A 53 4.35 2.99 17.66
CA GLU A 53 4.76 2.55 19.00
C GLU A 53 4.67 1.03 19.13
N ARG A 54 3.61 0.45 18.56
CA ARG A 54 3.30 -0.97 18.70
C ARG A 54 4.08 -1.88 17.75
N TYR A 55 4.27 -1.46 16.51
CA TYR A 55 4.81 -2.30 15.43
C TYR A 55 6.14 -1.77 14.87
N GLY A 56 6.58 -0.58 15.29
CA GLY A 56 7.76 0.05 14.77
C GLY A 56 7.68 0.35 13.27
N THR A 57 8.86 0.46 12.66
CA THR A 57 9.02 0.85 11.26
C THR A 57 8.78 -0.31 10.27
N GLU A 58 8.72 -1.57 10.73
CA GLU A 58 8.42 -2.71 9.87
C GLU A 58 7.02 -2.64 9.25
N LEU A 59 6.03 -2.20 10.04
CA LEU A 59 4.67 -2.00 9.53
C LEU A 59 4.64 -0.97 8.41
N LEU A 60 5.41 0.12 8.54
CA LEU A 60 5.49 1.13 7.49
C LEU A 60 6.08 0.56 6.21
N HIS A 61 7.13 -0.27 6.31
CA HIS A 61 7.72 -0.91 5.15
C HIS A 61 6.69 -1.80 4.41
N VAL A 62 5.87 -2.54 5.16
CA VAL A 62 4.79 -3.35 4.59
C VAL A 62 3.75 -2.46 3.91
N VAL A 63 3.33 -1.37 4.56
CA VAL A 63 2.37 -0.42 3.98
C VAL A 63 2.93 0.20 2.70
N LEU A 64 4.15 0.74 2.72
CA LEU A 64 4.78 1.38 1.56
C LEU A 64 4.95 0.40 0.40
N LYS A 65 5.42 -0.82 0.66
CA LYS A 65 5.53 -1.87 -0.36
C LYS A 65 4.17 -2.25 -0.95
N THR A 66 3.15 -2.26 -0.10
CA THR A 66 1.80 -2.66 -0.49
C THR A 66 1.09 -1.55 -1.26
N MET A 67 1.25 -0.29 -0.86
CA MET A 67 0.81 0.90 -1.59
C MET A 67 1.57 1.07 -2.91
N GLY A 68 2.87 0.75 -2.91
CA GLY A 68 3.75 0.79 -4.06
C GLY A 68 3.19 0.04 -5.27
N ARG A 69 2.41 -1.03 -5.07
CA ARG A 69 1.75 -1.81 -6.13
C ARG A 69 0.73 -1.03 -6.97
N PHE A 70 0.27 0.12 -6.49
CA PHE A 70 -0.78 0.91 -7.15
C PHE A 70 -0.28 2.26 -7.67
N ILE A 71 1.01 2.55 -7.47
CA ILE A 71 1.61 3.81 -7.88
C ILE A 71 1.92 3.75 -9.38
N ILE A 72 1.33 4.67 -10.12
CA ILE A 72 1.60 4.86 -11.55
C ILE A 72 1.79 6.34 -11.90
N THR A 73 1.77 7.23 -10.91
CA THR A 73 1.89 8.68 -11.10
C THR A 73 2.81 9.31 -10.06
N ASP A 74 3.43 10.44 -10.42
CA ASP A 74 4.25 11.23 -9.49
C ASP A 74 3.41 11.86 -8.37
N VAL A 75 2.14 12.16 -8.62
CA VAL A 75 1.23 12.71 -7.60
C VAL A 75 1.04 11.73 -6.45
N GLN A 76 0.83 10.43 -6.75
CA GLN A 76 0.73 9.39 -5.72
C GLN A 76 2.04 9.24 -4.94
N ILE A 77 3.20 9.42 -5.58
CA ILE A 77 4.49 9.43 -4.88
C ILE A 77 4.56 10.64 -3.93
N GLN A 78 4.20 11.83 -4.39
CA GLN A 78 4.24 13.05 -3.58
C GLN A 78 3.33 12.95 -2.34
N GLU A 79 2.10 12.42 -2.49
CA GLU A 79 1.19 12.18 -1.37
C GLU A 79 1.81 11.28 -0.29
N LEU A 80 2.48 10.19 -0.71
CA LEU A 80 3.17 9.27 0.21
C LEU A 80 4.43 9.90 0.82
N GLN A 81 5.17 10.69 0.05
CA GLN A 81 6.36 11.40 0.53
C GLN A 81 6.03 12.44 1.60
N VAL A 82 4.89 13.14 1.51
CA VAL A 82 4.46 14.08 2.57
C VAL A 82 4.37 13.37 3.92
N PHE A 83 3.77 12.17 3.95
CA PHE A 83 3.70 11.37 5.16
C PHE A 83 5.08 10.91 5.62
N CYS A 84 5.88 10.32 4.73
CA CYS A 84 7.24 9.89 5.06
C CYS A 84 8.11 11.03 5.60
N ASN A 85 7.96 12.25 5.07
CA ASN A 85 8.72 13.42 5.50
C ASN A 85 8.44 13.81 6.95
N ASN A 86 7.19 13.63 7.39
CA ASN A 86 6.76 13.95 8.75
C ASN A 86 7.05 12.83 9.76
N THR A 87 7.32 11.61 9.26
CA THR A 87 7.37 10.39 10.08
C THR A 87 8.77 9.79 10.19
N LEU A 88 9.57 9.87 9.13
CA LEU A 88 10.84 9.17 9.02
C LEU A 88 12.04 10.10 9.17
N GLU A 89 13.10 9.53 9.75
CA GLU A 89 14.46 10.09 9.67
C GLU A 89 14.97 10.06 8.22
N GLU A 90 16.04 10.81 7.97
CA GLU A 90 16.57 11.07 6.62
C GLU A 90 16.84 9.81 5.82
N ASP A 91 17.52 8.83 6.43
CA ASP A 91 17.84 7.55 5.79
C ASP A 91 16.57 6.74 5.45
N GLY A 92 15.55 6.81 6.32
CA GLY A 92 14.24 6.22 6.09
C GLY A 92 13.50 6.88 4.92
N ARG A 93 13.56 8.21 4.81
CA ARG A 93 12.93 8.97 3.71
C ARG A 93 13.56 8.68 2.37
N GLU A 94 14.88 8.57 2.32
CA GLU A 94 15.62 8.20 1.10
C GLU A 94 15.23 6.80 0.62
N ARG A 95 15.22 5.81 1.53
CA ARG A 95 14.80 4.44 1.20
C ARG A 95 13.35 4.37 0.73
N ALA A 96 12.45 5.11 1.37
CA ALA A 96 11.05 5.19 0.96
C ALA A 96 10.93 5.78 -0.45
N THR A 97 11.62 6.88 -0.74
CA THR A 97 11.61 7.51 -2.07
C THR A 97 12.09 6.56 -3.15
N LEU A 98 13.22 5.89 -2.93
CA LEU A 98 13.76 4.90 -3.87
C LEU A 98 12.77 3.75 -4.13
N LEU A 99 12.14 3.23 -3.07
CA LEU A 99 11.14 2.17 -3.20
C LEU A 99 9.93 2.62 -4.04
N LEU A 100 9.43 3.84 -3.83
CA LEU A 100 8.25 4.36 -4.53
C LEU A 100 8.55 4.62 -6.02
N GLU A 101 9.70 5.19 -6.35
CA GLU A 101 10.14 5.41 -7.74
C GLU A 101 10.37 4.09 -8.49
N PHE A 102 11.00 3.12 -7.81
CA PHE A 102 11.17 1.77 -8.35
C PHE A 102 9.81 1.11 -8.62
N SER A 103 8.89 1.15 -7.64
CA SER A 103 7.54 0.57 -7.80
C SER A 103 6.76 1.21 -8.94
N LYS A 104 6.84 2.54 -9.11
CA LYS A 104 6.22 3.26 -10.23
C LYS A 104 6.72 2.72 -11.57
N THR A 105 8.04 2.55 -11.69
CA THR A 105 8.67 2.03 -12.92
C THR A 105 8.16 0.63 -13.25
N GLU A 106 8.22 -0.30 -12.29
CA GLU A 106 7.72 -1.67 -12.47
C GLU A 106 6.23 -1.70 -12.85
N ASN A 107 5.40 -0.88 -12.20
CA ASN A 107 3.97 -0.83 -12.50
C ASN A 107 3.66 -0.27 -13.88
N MET A 108 4.41 0.72 -14.36
CA MET A 108 4.27 1.26 -15.72
C MET A 108 4.66 0.20 -16.76
N GLU A 109 5.78 -0.50 -16.55
CA GLU A 109 6.20 -1.61 -17.42
C GLU A 109 5.16 -2.73 -17.46
N MET A 110 4.64 -3.13 -16.30
CA MET A 110 3.55 -4.11 -16.19
C MET A 110 2.31 -3.64 -16.95
N LYS A 111 1.92 -2.37 -16.81
CA LYS A 111 0.76 -1.79 -17.51
C LYS A 111 0.93 -1.84 -19.03
N GLU A 112 2.11 -1.47 -19.53
CA GLU A 112 2.43 -1.57 -20.97
C GLU A 112 2.37 -3.01 -21.45
N TYR A 113 2.97 -3.94 -20.70
CA TYR A 113 2.94 -5.36 -21.02
C TYR A 113 1.51 -5.92 -21.08
N LEU A 114 0.70 -5.64 -20.05
CA LEU A 114 -0.70 -6.07 -19.99
C LEU A 114 -1.53 -5.48 -21.14
N THR A 115 -1.26 -4.23 -21.54
CA THR A 115 -1.91 -3.62 -22.71
C THR A 115 -1.60 -4.40 -23.99
N ARG A 116 -0.32 -4.77 -24.19
CA ARG A 116 0.10 -5.60 -25.35
C ARG A 116 -0.54 -6.98 -25.34
N VAL A 117 -0.63 -7.62 -24.17
CA VAL A 117 -1.30 -8.92 -24.00
C VAL A 117 -2.78 -8.81 -24.33
N ALA A 118 -3.47 -7.78 -23.82
CA ALA A 118 -4.89 -7.55 -24.11
C ALA A 118 -5.14 -7.33 -25.61
N ASP A 119 -4.28 -6.55 -26.28
CA ASP A 119 -4.34 -6.35 -27.73
C ASP A 119 -4.08 -7.64 -28.52
N TRP A 120 -3.16 -8.48 -28.04
CA TRP A 120 -2.91 -9.79 -28.64
C TRP A 120 -4.11 -10.71 -28.47
N LEU A 121 -4.68 -10.82 -27.27
CA LEU A 121 -5.85 -11.66 -27.00
C LEU A 121 -7.04 -11.26 -27.90
N ARG A 122 -7.32 -9.96 -28.00
CA ARG A 122 -8.39 -9.43 -28.87
C ARG A 122 -8.21 -9.80 -30.35
N LYS A 123 -6.96 -9.91 -30.83
CA LYS A 123 -6.68 -10.31 -32.22
C LYS A 123 -6.77 -11.82 -32.46
N ASN A 124 -6.67 -12.64 -31.42
CA ASN A 124 -6.50 -14.09 -31.56
C ASN A 124 -7.64 -14.93 -30.95
N ILE A 125 -8.53 -14.33 -30.15
CA ILE A 125 -9.66 -15.02 -29.51
C ILE A 125 -11.00 -14.78 -30.25
N ASP A 126 -11.10 -13.77 -31.12
CA ASP A 126 -12.27 -13.54 -31.98
C ASP A 126 -12.30 -14.48 -33.23
N ALA A 127 -11.85 -15.72 -33.11
CA ALA A 127 -11.82 -16.74 -34.18
C ALA A 127 -12.83 -17.87 -33.96
#